data_AF-A0A255T1M8-F1
#
_entry.id   AF-A0A255T1M8-F1
#
_cell.length_a   1.000
_cell.length_b   1.000
_cell.length_c   1.000
_cell.angle_alpha   90.00
_cell.angle_beta   90.00
_cell.angle_gamma   90.00
#
_symmetry.space_group_name_H-M   'P 1'
#
loop_
_entity.id
_entity.type
_entity.pdbx_description
1 polymer ?
#
loop_
_entity_poly.entity_id
_entity_poly.type
_entity_poly.pdbx_seq_one_letter_code
_entity_poly.pdbx_strand_id
1 'polypeptide(L)'
;MEVCPECGEIKISYNSCRDRHCPKCQNKEREQWISFRREEIIPAKYFHVVFTVPDCLHPIAINHQAAFYDCMFKAAWATIQTLQARRGCVQA
;
A
#
# COMPACT_ATOMS: atom_id res chain seq x y z
N MET A 1 19.23 -22.74 10.25
CA MET A 1 19.83 -24.07 10.42
C MET A 1 18.88 -25.04 9.76
N GLU A 2 19.31 -25.71 8.71
CA GLU A 2 18.55 -26.78 8.08
C GLU A 2 19.20 -28.11 8.45
N VAL A 3 18.37 -29.09 8.81
CA VAL A 3 18.81 -30.44 9.12
C VAL A 3 18.25 -31.35 8.05
N CYS A 4 19.11 -32.12 7.39
CA CYS A 4 18.66 -33.12 6.44
C CYS A 4 17.84 -34.19 7.18
N PRO A 5 16.58 -34.47 6.80
CA PRO A 5 15.76 -35.46 7.49
C PRO A 5 16.24 -36.91 7.26
N GLU A 6 17.04 -37.17 6.22
CA GLU A 6 17.55 -38.51 5.92
C GLU A 6 18.91 -38.80 6.56
N CYS A 7 19.83 -37.82 6.61
CA CYS A 7 21.20 -38.04 7.09
C CYS A 7 21.58 -37.23 8.34
N GLY A 8 20.70 -36.34 8.83
CA GLY A 8 20.93 -35.55 10.03
C GLY A 8 21.99 -34.45 9.89
N GLU A 9 22.53 -34.23 8.69
CA GLU A 9 23.56 -33.22 8.44
C GLU A 9 23.01 -31.81 8.70
N ILE A 10 23.74 -31.05 9.51
CA ILE A 10 23.38 -29.69 9.92
C ILE A 10 24.04 -28.69 8.99
N LYS A 11 23.24 -28.02 8.16
CA LYS A 11 23.69 -26.92 7.31
C LYS A 11 23.42 -25.57 7.99
N ILE A 12 24.49 -24.86 8.33
CA ILE A 12 24.40 -23.51 8.87
C ILE A 12 24.07 -22.56 7.72
N SER A 13 22.81 -22.09 7.67
CA SER A 13 22.40 -21.03 6.75
C SER A 13 22.59 -19.67 7.43
N TYR A 14 23.48 -18.84 6.90
CA TYR A 14 23.69 -17.47 7.39
C TYR A 14 22.58 -16.55 6.87
N ASN A 15 21.80 -15.95 7.78
CA ASN A 15 20.60 -15.19 7.46
C ASN A 15 20.92 -13.70 7.18
N SER A 16 21.58 -13.40 6.06
CA SER A 16 22.05 -12.03 5.73
C SER A 16 21.70 -11.54 4.33
N CYS A 17 20.87 -12.25 3.55
CA CYS A 17 20.66 -11.94 2.13
C CYS A 17 19.93 -10.63 1.85
N ARG A 18 19.28 -10.00 2.85
CA ARG A 18 18.49 -8.74 2.70
C ARG A 18 17.47 -8.76 1.55
N ASP A 19 17.09 -9.94 1.06
CA ASP A 19 15.99 -10.11 0.11
C ASP A 19 14.66 -10.21 0.87
N ARG A 20 13.71 -9.34 0.50
CA ARG A 20 12.36 -9.26 1.08
C ARG A 20 11.50 -10.50 0.79
N HIS A 21 11.86 -11.25 -0.25
CA HIS A 21 11.20 -12.50 -0.61
C HIS A 21 11.80 -13.71 0.11
N CYS A 22 12.97 -13.56 0.76
CA CYS A 22 13.60 -14.67 1.43
C CYS A 22 12.77 -15.12 2.65
N PRO A 23 12.25 -16.35 2.66
CA PRO A 23 11.43 -16.87 3.75
C PRO A 23 12.23 -17.12 5.04
N LYS A 24 13.57 -16.98 5.01
CA LYS A 24 14.45 -17.09 6.19
C LYS A 24 14.87 -15.75 6.79
N CYS A 25 15.20 -14.75 5.96
CA CYS A 25 15.90 -13.55 6.43
C CYS A 25 14.98 -12.37 6.77
N GLN A 26 13.83 -12.23 6.09
CA GLN A 26 12.90 -11.10 6.29
C GLN A 26 11.46 -11.56 6.54
N ASN A 27 11.26 -12.85 6.75
CA ASN A 27 9.94 -13.43 6.96
C ASN A 27 9.32 -12.95 8.27
N LYS A 28 10.11 -12.88 9.34
CA LYS A 28 9.62 -12.47 10.65
C LYS A 28 9.17 -11.01 10.62
N GLU A 29 9.97 -10.12 10.04
CA GLU A 29 9.69 -8.70 9.89
C GLU A 29 8.46 -8.49 9.01
N ARG A 30 8.32 -9.27 7.93
CA ARG A 30 7.12 -9.26 7.07
C ARG A 30 5.88 -9.66 7.85
N GLU A 31 5.91 -10.76 8.60
CA GLU A 31 4.75 -11.22 9.38
C GLU A 31 4.37 -10.21 10.47
N GLN A 32 5.36 -9.60 11.14
CA GLN A 32 5.11 -8.52 12.09
C GLN A 32 4.47 -7.30 11.42
N TRP A 33 4.97 -6.89 10.25
CA TRP A 33 4.37 -5.80 9.48
C TRP A 33 2.93 -6.12 9.08
N ILE A 34 2.66 -7.35 8.63
CA ILE A 34 1.29 -7.81 8.28
C ILE A 34 0.38 -7.77 9.52
N SER A 35 0.85 -8.22 10.69
CA SER A 35 0.01 -8.20 11.90
C SER A 35 -0.39 -6.79 12.30
N PHE A 36 0.54 -5.84 12.26
CA PHE A 36 0.23 -4.43 12.55
C PHE A 36 -0.75 -3.83 11.53
N ARG A 37 -0.57 -4.12 10.23
CA ARG A 37 -1.48 -3.61 9.18
C ARG A 37 -2.87 -4.24 9.26
N ARG A 38 -3.02 -5.46 9.78
CA ARG A 38 -4.33 -6.09 9.96
C ARG A 38 -5.20 -5.35 10.97
N GLU A 39 -4.59 -4.79 12.01
CA GLU A 39 -5.32 -4.00 13.03
C GLU A 39 -5.87 -2.68 12.48
N GLU A 40 -5.26 -2.16 11.40
CA GLU A 40 -5.72 -0.94 10.72
C GLU A 40 -6.88 -1.19 9.75
N ILE A 41 -7.26 -2.46 9.51
CA ILE A 41 -8.36 -2.81 8.62
C ILE A 41 -9.69 -2.49 9.30
N ILE A 42 -10.41 -1.52 8.75
CA ILE A 42 -11.76 -1.17 9.19
C ILE A 42 -12.72 -2.28 8.73
N PRO A 43 -13.52 -2.90 9.62
CA PRO A 43 -14.44 -3.99 9.28
C PRO A 43 -15.72 -3.46 8.59
N ALA A 44 -15.55 -2.73 7.50
CA ALA A 44 -16.63 -2.17 6.69
C ALA A 44 -16.31 -2.30 5.20
N LYS A 45 -17.34 -2.25 4.34
CA LYS A 45 -17.12 -2.16 2.89
C LYS A 45 -16.57 -0.76 2.59
N TYR A 46 -15.33 -0.70 2.09
CA TYR A 46 -14.73 0.54 1.62
C TYR A 46 -14.34 0.42 0.15
N PHE A 47 -14.35 1.55 -0.54
CA PHE A 47 -13.87 1.66 -1.92
C PHE A 47 -12.63 2.54 -1.92
N HIS A 48 -11.61 2.11 -2.64
CA HIS A 48 -10.42 2.94 -2.86
C HIS A 48 -10.59 3.73 -4.16
N VAL A 49 -10.73 5.05 -4.03
CA VAL A 49 -10.86 5.95 -5.18
C VAL A 49 -9.50 6.54 -5.48
N VAL A 50 -9.00 6.29 -6.70
CA VAL A 50 -7.68 6.75 -7.13
C VAL A 50 -7.86 7.87 -8.15
N PHE A 51 -7.24 9.03 -7.87
CA PHE A 51 -7.15 10.15 -8.80
C PHE A 51 -5.72 10.21 -9.35
N THR A 52 -5.57 9.97 -10.66
CA THR A 52 -4.29 10.11 -11.34
C THR A 52 -4.09 11.56 -11.76
N VAL A 53 -2.97 12.14 -11.34
CA VAL A 53 -2.58 13.50 -11.73
C VAL A 53 -1.83 13.43 -13.07
N PRO A 54 -2.12 14.32 -14.04
CA PRO A 54 -1.35 14.44 -15.26
C PRO A 54 0.14 14.75 -15.01
N ASP A 55 1.03 14.11 -15.77
CA ASP A 55 2.48 14.23 -15.59
C ASP A 55 3.01 15.65 -15.71
N CYS A 56 2.36 16.50 -16.51
CA CYS A 56 2.72 17.91 -16.67
C CYS A 56 2.63 18.72 -15.36
N LEU A 57 1.91 18.22 -14.35
CA LEU A 57 1.77 18.85 -13.04
C LEU A 57 2.80 18.35 -12.03
N HIS A 58 3.57 17.29 -12.32
CA HIS A 58 4.58 16.77 -11.40
C HIS A 58 5.62 17.81 -10.95
N PRO A 59 6.15 18.70 -11.83
CA PRO A 59 7.07 19.74 -11.39
C PRO A 59 6.43 20.70 -10.38
N ILE A 60 5.14 21.02 -10.56
CA ILE A 60 4.40 21.89 -9.64
C ILE A 60 4.17 21.16 -8.32
N ALA A 61 3.82 19.88 -8.35
CA ALA A 61 3.64 19.06 -7.16
C ALA A 61 4.91 18.98 -6.30
N ILE A 62 6.08 18.82 -6.93
CA ILE A 62 7.36 18.72 -6.22
C ILE A 62 7.78 20.07 -5.61
N ASN A 63 7.66 21.16 -6.36
CA ASN A 63 8.16 22.48 -5.96
C ASN A 63 7.16 23.26 -5.06
N HIS A 64 5.87 22.98 -5.15
CA HIS A 64 4.80 23.72 -4.46
C HIS A 64 3.82 22.77 -3.74
N GLN A 65 4.37 21.82 -2.98
CA GLN A 65 3.62 20.71 -2.37
C GLN A 65 2.37 21.16 -1.62
N ALA A 66 2.47 22.12 -0.69
CA ALA A 66 1.34 22.55 0.13
C ALA A 66 0.16 23.05 -0.74
N ALA A 67 0.42 24.01 -1.63
CA ALA A 67 -0.61 24.57 -2.51
C ALA A 67 -1.15 23.52 -3.50
N PHE A 68 -0.28 22.66 -4.02
CA PHE A 68 -0.68 21.60 -4.94
C PHE A 68 -1.64 20.61 -4.27
N TYR A 69 -1.27 20.08 -3.10
CA TYR A 69 -2.11 19.12 -2.37
C TYR A 69 -3.42 19.76 -1.91
N ASP A 70 -3.40 21.00 -1.43
CA ASP A 70 -4.62 21.74 -1.06
C ASP A 70 -5.61 21.82 -2.23
N CYS A 71 -5.13 22.18 -3.43
CA CYS A 71 -5.94 22.26 -4.63
C CYS A 71 -6.41 20.87 -5.10
N MET A 72 -5.51 19.89 -5.11
CA MET A 72 -5.82 18.52 -5.53
C MET A 72 -6.90 17.89 -4.64
N PHE A 73 -6.80 18.03 -3.32
CA PHE A 73 -7.82 17.50 -2.40
C PHE A 73 -9.17 18.21 -2.55
N LYS A 74 -9.18 19.54 -2.75
CA LYS A 74 -10.40 20.29 -3.07
C LYS A 74 -11.06 19.77 -4.35
N ALA A 75 -10.28 19.54 -5.41
CA ALA A 75 -10.78 19.04 -6.68
C ALA A 75 -11.31 17.60 -6.59
N ALA A 76 -10.59 16.71 -5.89
CA ALA A 76 -11.01 15.35 -5.63
C ALA A 76 -12.33 15.30 -4.86
N TRP A 77 -12.46 16.12 -3.81
CA TRP A 77 -13.69 16.21 -3.01
C TRP A 77 -14.87 16.74 -3.83
N ALA A 78 -14.67 17.82 -4.60
CA ALA A 78 -15.70 18.36 -5.49
C ALA A 78 -16.19 17.32 -6.52
N THR A 79 -15.28 16.49 -7.03
CA THR A 79 -15.60 15.39 -7.95
C THR A 79 -16.48 14.34 -7.27
N ILE A 80 -16.13 13.92 -6.05
CA ILE A 80 -16.92 12.97 -5.27
C ILE A 80 -18.32 13.53 -4.98
N GLN A 81 -18.42 14.78 -4.55
CA GLN A 81 -19.70 15.45 -4.29
C GLN A 81 -20.57 15.53 -5.56
N THR A 82 -19.96 15.86 -6.70
CA THR A 82 -20.68 15.91 -7.98
C THR A 82 -21.21 14.54 -8.38
N LEU A 83 -20.39 13.48 -8.22
CA LEU A 83 -20.82 12.11 -8.49
C LEU A 83 -21.92 11.67 -7.54
N GLN A 84 -21.84 12.02 -6.25
CA GLN A 84 -22.89 11.76 -5.27
C GLN A 84 -24.20 12.46 -5.63
N ALA A 85 -24.16 13.74 -6.00
CA ALA A 85 -25.34 14.49 -6.43
C ALA A 85 -25.98 13.90 -7.69
N ARG A 86 -25.17 13.32 -8.58
CA ARG A 86 -25.63 12.64 -9.82
C ARG A 86 -26.20 11.23 -9.58
N ARG A 87 -26.08 10.65 -8.38
CA ARG A 87 -26.59 9.29 -8.06
C ARG A 87 -28.12 9.16 -8.07
N GLY A 88 -28.88 10.21 -8.40
CA GLY A 88 -30.26 10.06 -8.85
C GLY A 88 -30.40 9.33 -10.20
N CYS A 89 -29.34 9.20 -11.00
CA CYS A 89 -29.43 8.78 -12.41
C CYS A 89 -28.68 7.50 -12.79
N VAL A 90 -28.00 6.82 -11.86
CA VAL A 90 -27.30 5.55 -12.15
C VAL A 90 -27.92 4.46 -11.28
N GLN A 91 -29.13 4.03 -11.66
CA GLN A 91 -29.63 2.72 -11.25
C GLN A 91 -28.96 1.63 -12.09
N ALA A 92 -28.81 0.48 -11.45
CA ALA A 92 -28.08 -0.71 -11.89
C ALA A 92 -28.51 -1.27 -13.25
#